data_AF-A0A4Y9NW68-F1
#
_entry.id   AF-A0A4Y9NW68-F1
#
_cell.length_a   1.000
_cell.length_b   1.000
_cell.length_c   1.000
_cell.angle_alpha   90.00
_cell.angle_beta   90.00
_cell.angle_gamma   90.00
#
_symmetry.space_group_name_H-M   'P 1'
#
loop_
_entity.id
_entity.type
_entity.pdbx_description
1 polymer ?
#
loop_
_entity_poly.entity_id
_entity_poly.type
_entity_poly.pdbx_seq_one_letter_code
_entity_poly.pdbx_strand_id
1 'polypeptide(L)'
;MAARITLDINSAGEFELWLNPEGRDLLVKELLALSETNEHFHLMPSDVPSDVEVSTRPYRPNDKLLEYGKVLFRLDEWDALHFPHVLG
;
A
#
# COMPACT_ATOMS: atom_id res chain seq x y z
N MET A 1 17.42 -10.63 3.62
CA MET A 1 16.28 -11.32 4.27
C MET A 1 15.08 -11.18 3.35
N ALA A 2 13.93 -11.83 3.62
CA ALA A 2 12.73 -11.59 2.82
C ALA A 2 12.10 -10.23 3.16
N ALA A 3 11.42 -9.60 2.21
CA ALA A 3 10.61 -8.40 2.47
C ALA A 3 9.49 -8.74 3.48
N ARG A 4 9.25 -7.85 4.44
CA ARG A 4 8.17 -7.94 5.40
C ARG A 4 7.48 -6.59 5.50
N ILE A 5 6.22 -6.58 5.11
CA ILE A 5 5.35 -5.43 5.09
C ILE A 5 4.07 -5.84 5.81
N THR A 6 3.67 -5.15 6.87
CA THR A 6 2.38 -5.36 7.54
C THR A 6 1.63 -4.04 7.56
N LEU A 7 0.35 -4.06 7.21
CA LEU A 7 -0.53 -2.91 7.32
C LEU A 7 -1.63 -3.23 8.32
N ASP A 8 -1.94 -2.30 9.21
CA ASP A 8 -3.00 -2.47 10.18
C ASP A 8 -3.63 -1.14 10.60
N ILE A 9 -4.78 -1.27 11.26
CA ILE A 9 -5.34 -0.23 12.11
C ILE A 9 -5.13 -0.65 13.56
N ASN A 10 -4.39 0.16 14.31
CA ASN A 10 -4.08 -0.11 15.70
C ASN A 10 -5.31 0.14 16.60
N SER A 11 -5.20 -0.16 17.90
CA SER A 11 -6.31 -0.01 18.85
C SER A 11 -6.81 1.43 19.04
N ALA A 12 -6.00 2.43 18.67
CA ALA A 12 -6.39 3.84 18.69
C ALA A 12 -7.10 4.28 17.39
N GLY A 13 -7.23 3.39 16.40
CA GLY A 13 -7.81 3.67 15.10
C GLY A 13 -6.81 4.29 14.11
N GLU A 14 -5.51 4.26 14.41
CA GLU A 14 -4.47 4.82 13.54
C GLU A 14 -4.01 3.79 12.52
N PHE A 15 -3.74 4.25 11.31
CA PHE A 15 -3.08 3.43 10.29
C PHE A 15 -1.60 3.29 10.59
N GLU A 16 -1.11 2.05 10.57
CA GLU A 16 0.30 1.72 10.71
C GLU A 16 0.80 0.88 9.51
N LEU A 17 2.04 1.17 9.09
CA LEU A 17 2.76 0.44 8.06
C LEU A 17 4.11 0.00 8.63
N TRP A 18 4.25 -1.30 8.87
CA TRP A 18 5.45 -1.90 9.43
C TRP A 18 6.35 -2.44 8.33
N LEU A 19 7.63 -2.06 8.36
CA LEU A 19 8.60 -2.41 7.34
C LEU A 19 9.90 -2.95 7.96
N ASN A 20 10.46 -4.00 7.37
CA ASN A 20 11.91 -4.24 7.45
C ASN A 20 12.64 -3.53 6.29
N PRO A 21 13.98 -3.50 6.26
CA PRO A 21 14.73 -2.83 5.19
C PRO A 21 14.34 -3.29 3.78
N GLU A 22 14.19 -4.60 3.57
CA GLU A 22 13.82 -5.14 2.26
C GLU A 22 12.39 -4.78 1.84
N GLY A 23 11.44 -4.74 2.80
CA GLY A 23 10.07 -4.28 2.55
C GLY A 23 10.01 -2.78 2.22
N ARG A 24 10.81 -1.96 2.91
CA ARG A 24 10.95 -0.53 2.59
C ARG A 24 11.49 -0.35 1.16
N ASP A 25 12.57 -1.04 0.82
CA ASP A 25 13.21 -0.88 -0.47
C ASP A 25 12.30 -1.33 -1.63
N LEU A 26 11.54 -2.42 -1.44
CA LEU A 26 10.50 -2.85 -2.38
C LEU A 26 9.40 -1.80 -2.53
N LEU A 27 8.85 -1.30 -1.42
CA LEU A 27 7.78 -0.31 -1.48
C LEU A 27 8.22 0.98 -2.19
N VAL A 28 9.44 1.46 -1.91
CA VAL A 28 10.01 2.63 -2.60
C VAL A 28 10.20 2.36 -4.08
N LYS A 29 10.67 1.17 -4.46
CA LYS A 29 10.80 0.78 -5.87
C LYS A 29 9.45 0.85 -6.60
N GLU A 30 8.40 0.28 -6.04
CA GLU A 30 7.07 0.29 -6.68
C GLU A 30 6.46 1.69 -6.71
N LEU A 31 6.64 2.50 -5.66
CA LEU A 31 6.22 3.91 -5.65
C LEU A 31 6.92 4.73 -6.74
N LEU A 32 8.23 4.56 -6.93
CA LEU A 32 8.99 5.26 -7.96
C LEU A 32 8.70 4.76 -9.39
N ALA A 33 8.10 3.59 -9.54
CA ALA A 33 7.69 3.04 -10.82
C ALA A 33 6.34 3.57 -11.30
N LEU A 34 5.58 4.28 -10.45
CA LEU A 34 4.30 4.87 -10.81
C LEU A 34 4.49 5.97 -11.86
N SER A 35 3.60 5.99 -12.85
CA SER A 35 3.58 6.95 -13.96
C SER A 35 2.21 7.01 -14.61
N GLU A 36 2.04 7.83 -15.65
CA GLU A 36 0.77 7.96 -16.38
C GLU A 36 0.29 6.64 -17.01
N THR A 37 1.23 5.73 -17.35
CA THR A 37 0.93 4.42 -17.94
C THR A 37 1.08 3.25 -16.96
N ASN A 38 1.59 3.52 -15.75
CA ASN A 38 1.66 2.58 -14.63
C ASN A 38 1.02 3.22 -13.40
N GLU A 39 -0.30 3.19 -13.36
CA GLU A 39 -1.08 4.04 -12.48
C GLU A 39 -1.31 3.47 -11.08
N HIS A 40 -0.93 2.21 -10.82
CA HIS A 40 -1.13 1.60 -9.50
C HIS A 40 -0.29 0.34 -9.29
N PHE A 41 -0.15 -0.06 -8.04
CA PHE A 41 0.33 -1.39 -7.66
C PHE A 41 -0.52 -1.98 -6.52
N HIS A 42 -0.47 -3.29 -6.38
CA HIS A 42 -1.28 -4.07 -5.46
C HIS A 42 -0.49 -4.49 -4.21
N LEU A 43 -1.18 -4.47 -3.08
CA LEU A 43 -0.76 -5.01 -1.80
C LEU A 43 -1.66 -6.21 -1.49
N MET A 44 -1.13 -7.43 -1.51
CA MET A 44 -1.92 -8.66 -1.26
C MET A 44 -1.14 -9.67 -0.42
N PRO A 45 -1.80 -10.63 0.24
CA PRO A 45 -1.11 -11.72 0.91
C PRO A 45 -0.45 -12.67 -0.09
N SER A 46 0.41 -13.56 0.41
CA SER A 46 1.25 -14.44 -0.42
C SER A 46 0.50 -15.47 -1.27
N ASP A 47 -0.78 -15.70 -0.98
CA ASP A 47 -1.64 -16.62 -1.73
C ASP A 47 -2.25 -15.98 -2.99
N VAL A 48 -2.09 -14.67 -3.17
CA VAL A 48 -2.58 -13.91 -4.33
C VAL A 48 -1.41 -13.25 -5.07
N PRO A 49 -1.26 -13.46 -6.39
CA PRO A 49 -0.26 -12.74 -7.19
C PRO A 49 -0.41 -11.22 -7.04
N SER A 50 0.66 -10.55 -6.64
CA SER A 50 0.68 -9.09 -6.43
C SER A 50 2.08 -8.50 -6.61
N ASP A 51 2.12 -7.18 -6.72
CA ASP A 51 3.37 -6.41 -6.82
C ASP A 51 4.12 -6.38 -5.49
N VAL A 52 3.37 -6.27 -4.38
CA VAL A 52 3.90 -6.18 -3.02
C VAL A 52 3.15 -7.14 -2.10
N GLU A 53 3.86 -8.17 -1.62
CA GLU A 53 3.33 -9.11 -0.63
C GLU A 53 3.21 -8.46 0.76
N VAL A 54 2.06 -8.62 1.41
CA VAL A 54 1.82 -8.20 2.80
C VAL A 54 1.71 -9.38 3.75
N SER A 55 2.20 -9.20 4.97
CA SER A 55 2.17 -10.22 6.01
C SER A 55 0.81 -10.26 6.71
N THR A 56 0.29 -11.46 6.90
CA THR A 56 -0.95 -11.74 7.65
C THR A 56 -0.70 -11.93 9.16
N ARG A 57 0.44 -11.43 9.66
CA ARG A 57 0.82 -11.53 11.07
C ARG A 57 0.72 -10.16 11.73
N PRO A 58 -0.12 -9.99 12.76
CA PRO A 58 -0.25 -8.72 13.45
C PRO A 58 0.99 -8.47 14.33
N TYR A 59 1.35 -7.21 14.50
CA TYR A 59 2.42 -6.80 15.42
C TYR A 59 1.94 -6.78 16.87
N ARG A 60 0.66 -6.46 17.10
CA ARG A 60 0.02 -6.46 18.42
C ARG A 60 -1.31 -7.23 18.39
N PRO A 61 -1.74 -7.82 19.53
CA PRO A 61 -2.91 -8.71 19.55
C PRO A 61 -4.24 -8.13 19.07
N ASN A 62 -4.42 -6.81 19.13
CA ASN A 62 -5.67 -6.13 18.79
C ASN A 62 -5.59 -5.34 17.48
N ASP A 63 -4.49 -5.44 16.74
CA ASP A 63 -4.34 -4.77 15.46
C ASP A 63 -5.28 -5.41 14.43
N LYS A 64 -6.04 -4.58 13.71
CA LYS A 64 -6.87 -5.03 12.60
C LYS A 64 -6.03 -5.00 11.32
N LEU A 65 -5.64 -6.17 10.83
CA LEU A 65 -4.86 -6.30 9.59
C LEU A 65 -5.63 -5.78 8.37
N LEU A 66 -4.90 -5.10 7.49
CA LEU A 66 -5.35 -4.65 6.17
C LEU A 66 -4.62 -5.46 5.10
N GLU A 67 -5.20 -6.60 4.73
CA GLU A 67 -4.55 -7.61 3.91
C GLU A 67 -4.65 -7.34 2.40
N TYR A 68 -5.64 -6.55 1.97
CA TYR A 68 -5.91 -6.27 0.56
C TYR A 68 -5.90 -4.76 0.34
N GLY A 69 -5.06 -4.29 -0.57
CA GLY A 69 -4.92 -2.86 -0.85
C GLY A 69 -4.39 -2.57 -2.25
N LYS A 70 -4.50 -1.30 -2.61
CA LYS A 70 -3.90 -0.74 -3.82
C LYS A 70 -3.36 0.65 -3.51
N VAL A 71 -2.22 0.99 -4.09
CA VAL A 71 -1.73 2.37 -4.14
C VAL A 71 -2.04 2.89 -5.53
N LEU A 72 -2.77 4.00 -5.61
CA LEU A 72 -3.28 4.59 -6.85
C LEU A 72 -2.54 5.91 -7.10
N PHE A 73 -1.86 6.02 -8.23
CA PHE A 73 -1.27 7.24 -8.73
C PHE A 73 -2.29 7.99 -9.59
N ARG A 74 -2.59 9.23 -9.23
CA ARG A 74 -3.56 10.07 -9.93
C ARG A 74 -2.94 11.44 -10.18
N LEU A 75 -2.99 11.85 -11.43
CA LEU A 75 -2.59 13.19 -11.84
C LEU A 75 -3.75 14.16 -11.66
N ASP A 76 -3.45 15.40 -11.33
CA ASP A 76 -4.44 16.45 -11.18
C ASP A 76 -5.27 16.65 -12.46
N GLU A 77 -4.67 16.49 -13.65
CA GLU A 77 -5.40 16.59 -14.92
C GLU A 77 -6.47 15.51 -15.07
N TRP A 78 -6.20 14.30 -14.56
CA TRP A 78 -7.14 13.20 -14.58
C TRP A 78 -8.26 13.42 -13.55
N ASP A 79 -7.90 13.87 -12.35
CA ASP A 79 -8.88 14.20 -11.31
C ASP A 79 -9.74 15.41 -11.70
N ALA A 80 -9.22 16.39 -12.43
CA ALA A 80 -10.00 17.51 -12.94
C ALA A 80 -11.15 17.06 -13.86
N LEU A 81 -10.93 15.98 -14.62
CA LEU A 81 -11.92 15.43 -15.53
C LEU A 81 -12.91 14.49 -14.83
N HIS A 82 -12.43 13.65 -13.91
CA HIS A 82 -13.20 12.53 -13.35
C HIS A 82 -13.67 12.76 -11.91
N PHE A 83 -12.89 13.46 -11.11
CA PHE A 83 -13.16 13.72 -9.69
C PHE A 83 -12.87 15.17 -9.31
N PRO A 84 -13.45 16.18 -10.00
CA PRO A 84 -13.09 17.59 -9.78
C PRO A 84 -13.29 18.08 -8.34
N HIS A 85 -14.14 17.41 -7.56
CA HIS A 85 -14.37 17.69 -6.14
C HIS A 85 -13.13 17.49 -5.24
N VAL A 86 -12.07 16.79 -5.69
CA VAL A 86 -10.84 16.61 -4.90
C VAL A 86 -9.83 17.74 -5.06
N LEU A 87 -10.00 18.61 -6.07
CA LEU A 87 -9.03 19.67 -6.40
C LEU A 87 -9.23 21.00 -5.65
N GLY A 88 -10.31 21.14 -4.86
CA GLY A 88 -10.60 22.34 -4.06
C GLY A 88 -11.45 23.38 -4.77
#